data_AF-A0A0N8PVU7-F1
#
_entry.id   AF-A0A0N8PVU7-F1
#
_cell.length_a   1.000
_cell.length_b   1.000
_cell.length_c   1.000
_cell.angle_alpha   90.00
_cell.angle_beta   90.00
_cell.angle_gamma   90.00
#
_symmetry.space_group_name_H-M   'P 1'
#
loop_
_entity.id
_entity.type
_entity.pdbx_description
1 polymer ?
#
loop_
_entity_poly.entity_id
_entity_poly.type
_entity_poly.pdbx_seq_one_letter_code
_entity_poly.pdbx_strand_id
1 'polypeptide(L)'
;MFEGQVEIMSTRDAFEKYDWLKDYWWKLIPVDTDKYTALAELYWDHGYFLRVLEDQKVTLPLQSCLFISRDNLNQNVHNIIIAEPNSEVQIITGCVVHPNIQRGLHVGISEFYIKDGAKLTFTMIYNWAQNFHARPRTAALVENEATFVNN
;
A
#
# COMPACT_ATOMS: atom_id res chain seq x y z
N MET A 1 -2.56 10.15 -18.68
CA MET A 1 -1.25 9.49 -18.95
C MET A 1 -1.32 7.98 -18.75
N PHE A 2 -2.06 7.47 -17.75
CA PHE A 2 -2.25 6.03 -17.50
C PHE A 2 -3.70 5.57 -17.72
N GLU A 3 -4.46 6.31 -18.53
CA GLU A 3 -5.88 6.05 -18.75
C GLU A 3 -6.06 4.68 -19.41
N GLY A 4 -6.88 3.82 -18.81
CA GLY A 4 -7.05 2.43 -19.24
C GLY A 4 -5.89 1.49 -18.89
N GLN A 5 -4.89 1.94 -18.13
CA GLN A 5 -3.76 1.09 -17.70
C GLN A 5 -3.74 0.82 -16.20
N VAL A 6 -4.02 1.85 -15.40
CA VAL A 6 -3.88 1.81 -13.95
C VAL A 6 -5.05 2.52 -13.29
N GLU A 7 -5.52 1.96 -12.19
CA GLU A 7 -6.47 2.60 -11.28
C GLU A 7 -5.75 2.99 -9.99
N ILE A 8 -5.83 4.27 -9.63
CA ILE A 8 -5.21 4.82 -8.44
C ILE A 8 -6.25 5.67 -7.72
N MET A 9 -6.55 5.34 -6.47
CA MET A 9 -7.47 6.08 -5.62
C MET A 9 -7.20 5.80 -4.14
N SER A 10 -7.94 6.44 -3.23
CA SER A 10 -7.86 6.04 -1.83
C SER A 10 -8.52 4.68 -1.61
N THR A 11 -8.11 3.94 -0.58
CA THR A 11 -8.81 2.69 -0.25
C THR A 11 -10.28 2.91 0.14
N ARG A 12 -10.65 4.10 0.63
CA ARG A 12 -12.06 4.49 0.85
C ARG A 12 -12.84 4.58 -0.46
N ASP A 13 -12.32 5.33 -1.43
CA ASP A 13 -12.97 5.47 -2.74
C ASP A 13 -13.06 4.11 -3.46
N ALA A 14 -12.04 3.26 -3.29
CA ALA A 14 -12.04 1.93 -3.87
C ALA A 14 -13.14 1.04 -3.26
N PHE A 15 -13.42 1.16 -1.96
CA PHE A 15 -14.54 0.46 -1.33
C PHE A 15 -15.90 0.96 -1.81
N GLU A 16 -16.04 2.26 -2.05
CA GLU A 16 -17.26 2.83 -2.64
C GLU A 16 -17.46 2.37 -4.09
N LYS A 17 -16.36 2.17 -4.83
CA LYS A 17 -16.38 1.77 -6.23
C LYS A 17 -16.52 0.26 -6.45
N TYR A 18 -15.98 -0.57 -5.55
CA TYR A 18 -15.79 -2.00 -5.77
C TYR A 18 -16.28 -2.87 -4.62
N ASP A 19 -17.46 -3.47 -4.80
CA ASP A 19 -18.01 -4.45 -3.85
C ASP A 19 -17.11 -5.68 -3.64
N TRP A 20 -16.27 -6.02 -4.62
CA TRP A 20 -15.36 -7.15 -4.59
C TRP A 20 -14.06 -6.87 -3.82
N LEU A 21 -13.77 -5.61 -3.46
CA LEU A 21 -12.53 -5.27 -2.75
C LEU A 21 -12.46 -5.94 -1.36
N LYS A 22 -13.61 -6.26 -0.76
CA LYS A 22 -13.72 -7.03 0.49
C LYS A 22 -13.07 -8.42 0.41
N ASP A 23 -12.90 -8.96 -0.79
CA ASP A 23 -12.24 -10.26 -1.02
C ASP A 23 -10.71 -10.13 -1.00
N TYR A 24 -10.18 -8.90 -0.91
CA TYR A 24 -8.75 -8.57 -0.82
C TYR A 24 -8.40 -7.84 0.48
N TRP A 25 -9.38 -7.42 1.27
CA TRP A 25 -9.15 -6.66 2.50
C TRP A 25 -8.89 -7.60 3.70
N TRP A 26 -7.73 -7.45 4.35
CA TRP A 26 -7.28 -8.25 5.49
C TRP A 26 -7.31 -9.77 5.23
N LYS A 27 -6.85 -10.19 4.05
CA LYS A 27 -6.80 -11.62 3.68
C LYS A 27 -5.42 -12.22 3.82
N LEU A 28 -4.37 -11.44 3.57
CA LEU A 28 -2.99 -11.87 3.72
C LEU A 28 -2.46 -11.58 5.13
N ILE A 29 -2.98 -10.55 5.78
CA ILE A 29 -2.62 -10.17 7.14
C ILE A 29 -3.87 -10.29 8.01
N PRO A 30 -3.91 -11.17 9.01
CA PRO A 30 -5.01 -11.22 9.97
C PRO A 30 -5.07 -9.95 10.84
N VAL A 31 -6.28 -9.44 11.09
CA VAL A 31 -6.49 -8.24 11.93
C VAL A 31 -5.96 -8.41 13.36
N ASP A 32 -5.88 -9.64 13.85
CA ASP A 32 -5.43 -10.00 15.20
C ASP A 32 -3.95 -10.40 15.28
N THR A 33 -3.18 -10.22 14.21
CA THR A 33 -1.73 -10.53 14.17
C THR A 33 -0.99 -9.88 15.35
N ASP A 34 -1.27 -8.61 15.63
CA ASP A 34 -0.79 -7.93 16.82
C ASP A 34 -1.64 -6.70 17.18
N LYS A 35 -1.20 -5.97 18.22
CA LYS A 35 -1.87 -4.76 18.67
C LYS A 35 -1.94 -3.64 17.61
N TYR A 36 -1.02 -3.62 16.64
CA TYR A 36 -0.96 -2.61 15.59
C TYR A 36 -1.88 -2.95 14.42
N THR A 37 -1.98 -4.23 14.03
CA THR A 37 -2.99 -4.64 13.04
C THR A 37 -4.40 -4.40 13.56
N ALA A 38 -4.66 -4.72 14.84
CA ALA A 38 -5.94 -4.44 15.47
C ALA A 38 -6.24 -2.94 15.56
N LEU A 39 -5.23 -2.12 15.90
CA LEU A 39 -5.33 -0.66 15.91
C LEU A 39 -5.64 -0.11 14.51
N ALA A 40 -5.00 -0.65 13.48
CA ALA A 40 -5.22 -0.21 12.11
C ALA A 40 -6.60 -0.55 11.58
N GLU A 41 -7.16 -1.71 11.94
CA GLU A 41 -8.55 -2.07 11.58
C GLU A 41 -9.57 -1.18 12.31
N LEU A 42 -9.43 -1.05 13.63
CA LEU A 42 -10.40 -0.32 14.45
C LEU A 42 -10.40 1.20 14.20
N TYR A 43 -9.24 1.76 13.86
CA TYR A 43 -9.03 3.19 13.66
C TYR A 43 -8.40 3.49 12.30
N TRP A 44 -8.86 2.77 11.28
CA TRP A 44 -8.41 2.94 9.90
C TRP A 44 -8.65 4.38 9.45
N ASP A 45 -7.56 5.07 9.14
CA ASP A 45 -7.65 6.36 8.46
C ASP A 45 -7.98 6.06 7.00
N HIS A 46 -6.96 5.94 6.16
CA HIS A 46 -7.05 5.86 4.71
C HIS A 46 -5.97 4.88 4.20
N GLY A 47 -5.63 4.95 2.93
CA GLY A 47 -4.55 4.23 2.30
C GLY A 47 -4.66 4.45 0.80
N TYR A 48 -3.77 3.85 0.04
CA TYR A 48 -3.89 3.86 -1.42
C TYR A 48 -4.30 2.49 -1.94
N PHE A 49 -5.24 2.52 -2.88
CA PHE A 49 -5.57 1.40 -3.75
C PHE A 49 -4.86 1.64 -5.07
N LEU A 50 -4.08 0.65 -5.52
CA LEU A 50 -3.42 0.68 -6.81
C LEU A 50 -3.66 -0.63 -7.52
N ARG A 51 -4.28 -0.57 -8.69
CA ARG A 51 -4.51 -1.73 -9.55
C ARG A 51 -3.93 -1.48 -10.92
N VAL A 52 -3.01 -2.33 -11.35
CA VAL A 52 -2.52 -2.36 -12.74
C VAL A 52 -3.34 -3.38 -13.50
N LEU A 53 -3.95 -2.97 -14.60
CA LEU A 53 -4.86 -3.82 -15.37
C LEU A 53 -4.11 -4.89 -16.15
N GLU A 54 -4.86 -5.92 -16.56
CA GLU A 54 -4.34 -7.09 -17.27
C GLU A 54 -3.59 -6.70 -18.55
N ASP A 55 -2.49 -7.40 -18.82
CA ASP A 55 -1.60 -7.20 -19.97
C ASP A 55 -0.97 -5.79 -20.08
N GLN A 56 -1.09 -4.95 -19.05
CA GLN A 56 -0.54 -3.59 -19.08
C GLN A 56 0.89 -3.54 -18.58
N LYS A 57 1.75 -2.89 -19.37
CA LYS A 57 3.12 -2.55 -18.99
C LYS A 57 3.25 -1.04 -18.74
N VAL A 58 3.33 -0.67 -17.47
CA VAL A 58 3.48 0.72 -17.02
C VAL A 58 4.97 1.07 -17.01
N THR A 59 5.41 1.82 -18.02
CA THR A 59 6.83 2.11 -18.25
C THR A 59 7.41 3.20 -17.35
N LEU A 60 6.55 4.00 -16.71
CA LEU A 60 6.95 5.03 -15.76
C LEU A 60 6.61 4.58 -14.33
N PRO A 61 7.50 4.78 -13.35
CA PRO A 61 7.21 4.44 -11.97
C PRO A 61 6.00 5.22 -11.45
N LEU A 62 5.08 4.51 -10.80
CA LEU A 62 3.98 5.11 -10.07
C LEU A 62 4.48 5.51 -8.68
N GLN A 63 4.13 6.72 -8.24
CA GLN A 63 4.57 7.22 -6.94
C GLN A 63 3.40 7.46 -6.00
N SER A 64 3.49 6.93 -4.79
CA SER A 64 2.61 7.31 -3.67
C SER A 64 3.42 7.95 -2.55
N CYS A 65 2.79 8.88 -1.82
CA CYS A 65 3.42 9.59 -0.72
C CYS A 65 2.50 9.60 0.49
N LEU A 66 3.02 9.17 1.63
CA LEU A 66 2.37 9.25 2.93
C LEU A 66 3.10 10.32 3.75
N PHE A 67 2.42 11.43 3.97
CA PHE A 67 2.99 12.61 4.61
C PHE A 67 2.32 12.89 5.95
N ILE A 68 3.12 12.94 7.03
CA ILE A 68 2.63 13.33 8.36
C ILE A 68 2.96 14.78 8.65
N SER A 69 1.92 15.58 8.87
CA SER A 69 2.01 17.03 9.07
C SER A 69 1.67 17.49 10.49
N ARG A 70 1.32 16.57 11.41
CA ARG A 70 0.88 16.88 12.78
C ARG A 70 1.62 16.03 13.81
N ASP A 71 1.97 16.64 14.95
CA ASP A 71 2.70 15.97 16.04
C ASP A 71 1.72 15.11 16.85
N ASN A 72 2.21 13.98 17.37
CA ASN A 72 1.40 12.97 18.07
C ASN A 72 0.25 12.38 17.23
N LEU A 73 0.34 12.47 15.90
CA LEU A 73 -0.57 11.76 15.01
C LEU A 73 -0.31 10.25 15.10
N ASN A 74 -1.37 9.48 15.25
CA ASN A 74 -1.37 8.06 14.95
C ASN A 74 -1.97 7.89 13.56
N GLN A 75 -1.13 7.61 12.57
CA GLN A 75 -1.54 7.38 11.19
C GLN A 75 -1.69 5.88 10.96
N ASN A 76 -2.91 5.41 10.72
CA ASN A 76 -3.21 4.03 10.44
C ASN A 76 -3.60 3.87 8.96
N VAL A 77 -2.66 3.43 8.13
CA VAL A 77 -2.90 3.21 6.71
C VAL A 77 -3.04 1.73 6.38
N HIS A 78 -3.94 1.44 5.45
CA HIS A 78 -4.06 0.12 4.84
C HIS A 78 -4.16 0.27 3.33
N ASN A 79 -3.11 -0.21 2.67
CA ASN A 79 -2.92 -0.15 1.23
C ASN A 79 -3.19 -1.51 0.60
N ILE A 80 -3.84 -1.50 -0.56
CA ILE A 80 -4.08 -2.68 -1.38
C ILE A 80 -3.45 -2.43 -2.75
N ILE A 81 -2.58 -3.34 -3.16
CA ILE A 81 -1.90 -3.29 -4.45
C ILE A 81 -2.24 -4.57 -5.21
N ILE A 82 -2.78 -4.43 -6.41
CA ILE A 82 -3.13 -5.54 -7.30
C ILE A 82 -2.39 -5.35 -8.63
N ALA A 83 -1.55 -6.32 -8.99
CA ALA A 83 -0.98 -6.45 -10.32
C ALA A 83 -1.72 -7.58 -11.03
N GLU A 84 -2.64 -7.24 -11.93
CA GLU A 84 -3.46 -8.21 -12.69
C GLU A 84 -2.59 -9.05 -13.64
N PRO A 85 -3.12 -10.16 -14.21
CA PRO A 85 -2.31 -11.09 -14.97
C PRO A 85 -1.47 -10.42 -16.07
N ASN A 86 -0.24 -10.91 -16.23
CA ASN A 86 0.76 -10.41 -17.20
C ASN A 86 1.09 -8.90 -17.11
N SER A 87 0.66 -8.19 -16.07
CA SER A 87 0.97 -6.77 -15.91
C SER A 87 2.41 -6.55 -15.45
N GLU A 88 2.99 -5.39 -15.77
CA GLU A 88 4.34 -5.01 -15.34
C GLU A 88 4.37 -3.57 -14.85
N VAL A 89 4.85 -3.34 -13.63
CA VAL A 89 4.87 -2.01 -13.01
C VAL A 89 6.00 -1.84 -11.99
N GLN A 90 6.47 -0.60 -11.87
CA GLN A 90 7.29 -0.15 -10.76
C GLN A 90 6.51 0.84 -9.89
N ILE A 91 6.53 0.64 -8.57
CA ILE A 91 5.89 1.50 -7.58
C ILE A 91 6.94 1.99 -6.60
N ILE A 92 6.94 3.30 -6.36
CA ILE A 92 7.80 3.96 -5.38
C ILE A 92 6.90 4.61 -4.32
N THR A 93 7.00 4.18 -3.07
CA THR A 93 6.29 4.82 -1.97
C THR A 93 7.27 5.58 -1.09
N GLY A 94 6.98 6.86 -0.88
CA GLY A 94 7.68 7.70 0.08
C GLY A 94 6.86 7.89 1.36
N CYS A 95 7.49 7.70 2.51
CA CYS A 95 6.91 7.95 3.82
C CYS A 95 7.76 8.99 4.56
N VAL A 96 7.19 10.16 4.84
CA VAL A 96 7.94 11.29 5.37
C VAL A 96 7.14 12.09 6.39
N VAL A 97 7.83 12.60 7.41
CA VAL A 97 7.29 13.56 8.38
C VAL A 97 7.72 14.99 8.03
N HIS A 98 6.84 15.95 8.32
CA HIS A 98 7.22 17.36 8.29
C HIS A 98 8.35 17.62 9.31
N PRO A 99 9.37 18.47 9.02
CA PRO A 99 10.56 18.63 9.87
C PRO A 99 10.28 19.05 11.33
N ASN A 100 9.17 19.75 11.57
CA ASN A 100 8.78 20.17 12.93
C ASN A 100 8.11 19.06 13.76
N ILE A 101 7.84 17.89 13.16
CA ILE A 101 7.19 16.76 13.84
C ILE A 101 8.26 15.94 14.54
N GLN A 102 8.05 15.73 15.84
CA GLN A 102 9.05 15.08 16.68
C GLN A 102 8.65 13.64 17.01
N ARG A 103 7.34 13.37 17.13
CA ARG A 103 6.83 12.08 17.60
C ARG A 103 5.47 11.75 16.99
N GLY A 104 5.20 10.47 16.92
CA GLY A 104 3.97 9.92 16.39
C GLY A 104 4.11 8.43 16.13
N LEU A 105 3.04 7.85 15.61
CA LEU A 105 2.98 6.45 15.21
C LEU A 105 2.48 6.38 13.78
N HIS A 106 3.19 5.65 12.94
CA HIS A 106 2.72 5.22 11.63
C HIS A 106 2.56 3.71 11.65
N VAL A 107 1.31 3.26 11.57
CA VAL A 107 0.98 1.86 11.31
C VAL A 107 0.65 1.72 9.84
N GLY A 108 1.46 0.94 9.13
CA GLY A 108 1.33 0.75 7.69
C GLY A 108 1.04 -0.70 7.35
N ILE A 109 -0.18 -0.97 6.90
CA ILE A 109 -0.57 -2.29 6.38
C ILE A 109 -0.52 -2.23 4.86
N SER A 110 0.17 -3.16 4.22
CA SER A 110 0.21 -3.26 2.76
C SER A 110 0.04 -4.71 2.32
N GLU A 111 -1.04 -4.99 1.61
CA GLU A 111 -1.31 -6.30 1.01
C GLU A 111 -1.12 -6.22 -0.50
N PHE A 112 -0.20 -7.05 -1.00
CA PHE A 112 0.15 -7.12 -2.41
C PHE A 112 -0.41 -8.40 -3.02
N TYR A 113 -1.13 -8.27 -4.12
CA TYR A 113 -1.67 -9.39 -4.90
C TYR A 113 -1.07 -9.34 -6.29
N ILE A 114 -0.11 -10.24 -6.55
CA ILE A 114 0.62 -10.30 -7.81
C ILE A 114 0.12 -11.53 -8.56
N LYS A 115 -0.72 -11.29 -9.55
CA LYS A 115 -1.41 -12.32 -10.33
C LYS A 115 -0.49 -13.04 -11.31
N ASP A 116 -0.98 -14.14 -11.85
CA ASP A 116 -0.25 -15.00 -12.79
C ASP A 116 0.53 -14.18 -13.85
N GLY A 117 1.83 -14.44 -13.99
CA GLY A 117 2.73 -13.79 -14.94
C GLY A 117 3.04 -12.31 -14.68
N ALA A 118 2.43 -11.68 -13.65
CA ALA A 118 2.62 -10.27 -13.36
C ALA A 118 3.99 -9.97 -12.70
N LYS A 119 4.52 -8.79 -12.96
CA LYS A 119 5.83 -8.32 -12.48
C LYS A 119 5.68 -7.00 -11.75
N LEU A 120 5.89 -7.04 -10.45
CA LEU A 120 5.83 -5.87 -9.58
C LEU A 120 7.19 -5.60 -8.95
N THR A 121 7.72 -4.39 -9.16
CA THR A 121 8.83 -3.86 -8.37
C THR A 121 8.32 -2.78 -7.44
N PHE A 122 8.51 -2.97 -6.14
CA PHE A 122 8.16 -2.01 -5.10
C PHE A 122 9.44 -1.46 -4.45
N THR A 123 9.45 -0.15 -4.21
CA THR A 123 10.53 0.54 -3.50
C THR A 123 9.95 1.44 -2.44
N MET A 124 10.36 1.23 -1.19
CA MET A 124 9.85 1.96 -0.04
C MET A 124 10.94 2.86 0.56
N ILE A 125 10.71 4.17 0.57
CA ILE A 125 11.66 5.14 1.13
C ILE A 125 11.04 5.74 2.39
N TYR A 126 11.71 5.54 3.53
CA TYR A 126 11.31 6.11 4.81
C TYR A 126 12.23 7.27 5.22
N ASN A 127 11.62 8.38 5.61
CA ASN A 127 12.29 9.51 6.25
C ASN A 127 11.51 9.92 7.51
N TRP A 128 11.85 9.30 8.63
CA TRP A 128 11.20 9.50 9.92
C TRP A 128 12.05 10.37 10.86
N ALA A 129 11.38 11.16 11.69
CA ALA A 129 12.04 11.83 12.81
C ALA A 129 12.49 10.80 13.86
N GLN A 130 13.52 11.13 14.64
CA GLN A 130 14.17 10.20 15.57
C GLN A 130 13.21 9.51 16.57
N ASN A 131 12.19 10.23 17.05
CA ASN A 131 11.21 9.69 18.00
C ASN A 131 9.87 9.32 17.35
N PHE A 132 9.88 9.12 16.03
CA PHE A 132 8.71 8.69 15.29
C PHE A 132 8.74 7.17 15.11
N HIS A 133 7.65 6.50 15.51
CA HIS A 133 7.59 5.05 15.47
C HIS A 133 6.87 4.58 14.20
N ALA A 134 7.54 3.76 13.40
CA ALA A 134 6.92 3.07 12.28
C ALA A 134 6.68 1.58 12.61
N ARG A 135 5.50 1.07 12.27
CA ARG A 135 5.08 -0.32 12.46
C ARG A 135 4.45 -0.86 11.17
N PRO A 136 5.27 -1.19 10.15
CA PRO A 136 4.76 -1.76 8.92
C PRO A 136 4.41 -3.25 9.11
N ARG A 137 3.36 -3.73 8.43
CA ARG A 137 3.12 -5.14 8.13
C ARG A 137 2.82 -5.25 6.66
N THR A 138 3.60 -6.08 5.98
CA THR A 138 3.50 -6.28 4.55
C THR A 138 3.39 -7.76 4.27
N ALA A 139 2.43 -8.14 3.43
CA ALA A 139 2.30 -9.49 2.91
C ALA A 139 2.03 -9.43 1.41
N ALA A 140 2.54 -10.44 0.70
CA ALA A 140 2.37 -10.56 -0.74
C ALA A 140 1.89 -11.97 -1.08
N LEU A 141 0.84 -12.06 -1.89
CA LEU A 141 0.45 -13.27 -2.59
C LEU A 141 1.03 -13.19 -4.00
N VAL A 142 1.97 -14.09 -4.29
CA VAL A 142 2.63 -14.19 -5.60
C VAL A 142 2.12 -15.47 -6.27
N GLU A 143 1.37 -15.32 -7.36
CA GLU A 143 0.80 -16.44 -8.11
C GLU A 143 1.83 -17.02 -9.12
N ASN A 144 1.40 -17.86 -10.07
CA ASN A 144 2.32 -18.63 -10.91
C ASN A 144 3.06 -17.73 -11.90
N GLU A 145 4.35 -17.97 -12.13
CA GLU A 145 5.20 -17.18 -13.04
C GLU A 145 5.25 -15.67 -12.73
N ALA A 146 4.70 -15.26 -11.58
CA ALA A 146 4.73 -13.89 -11.11
C ALA A 146 6.08 -13.54 -10.48
N THR A 147 6.45 -12.26 -10.51
CA THR A 147 7.69 -11.74 -9.91
C THR A 147 7.37 -10.56 -9.00
N PHE A 148 7.80 -10.64 -7.74
CA PHE A 148 7.73 -9.53 -6.80
C PHE A 148 9.13 -9.17 -6.29
N VAL A 149 9.55 -7.94 -6.55
CA VAL A 149 10.79 -7.36 -6.02
C VAL A 149 10.42 -6.27 -5.02
N ASN A 150 10.91 -6.35 -3.79
CA ASN A 150 10.64 -5.40 -2.72
C ASN A 150 11.96 -4.83 -2.19
N ASN A 151 12.16 -3.52 -2.35
CA ASN A 151 13.37 -2.80 -1.95
C ASN A 151 13.08 -1.78 -0.84
#